data_AF-A0A2E8CV21-F1
#
_entry.id   AF-A0A2E8CV21-F1
#
_cell.length_a   1.000
_cell.length_b   1.000
_cell.length_c   1.000
_cell.angle_alpha   90.00
_cell.angle_beta   90.00
_cell.angle_gamma   90.00
#
_symmetry.space_group_name_H-M   'P 1'
#
loop_
_entity.id
_entity.type
_entity.pdbx_description
1 polymer ?
#
loop_
_entity_poly.entity_id
_entity_poly.type
_entity_poly.pdbx_seq_one_letter_code
_entity_poly.pdbx_strand_id
1 'polypeptide(L)'
;MEDGGSKTCKSSTSAKSWHKNSLLPTSAEILMLTTSDHLQAFVSTYQSLFLGEEVPAMPTKPEDLSMTISLAMRERNTGLWQNMFGGHGAPLPADVQQRLLTGKVNPEDASALRAAHMDAYAAEADKTRESIIERSREATRAREKAQYEAERARHQQFNEASLLERLAASPLSDQAIAQARAQWGITGE
;
A
#
# COMPACT_ATOMS: atom_id res chain seq x y z
N MET A 1 -33.38 47.73 43.92
CA MET A 1 -34.48 47.07 44.64
C MET A 1 -34.36 45.60 44.32
N GLU A 2 -34.15 44.85 45.39
CA GLU A 2 -34.02 43.40 45.46
C GLU A 2 -35.32 42.70 45.06
N ASP A 3 -35.18 41.45 44.65
CA ASP A 3 -36.09 40.29 44.84
C ASP A 3 -35.92 39.37 43.61
N GLY A 4 -35.40 38.13 43.68
CA GLY A 4 -35.52 37.15 44.75
C GLY A 4 -36.77 36.30 44.50
N GLY A 5 -36.64 35.09 43.94
CA GLY A 5 -37.83 34.26 43.72
C GLY A 5 -37.66 32.99 42.90
N SER A 6 -36.96 32.01 43.44
CA SER A 6 -36.98 30.61 43.01
C SER A 6 -38.39 30.00 43.11
N LYS A 7 -38.80 29.15 42.15
CA LYS A 7 -39.34 27.79 42.40
C LYS A 7 -40.02 27.11 41.20
N THR A 8 -39.58 25.87 41.00
CA THR A 8 -40.34 24.64 40.69
C THR A 8 -40.89 24.34 39.29
N CYS A 9 -40.32 23.27 38.76
CA CYS A 9 -40.85 22.25 37.85
C CYS A 9 -42.37 22.06 37.83
N LYS A 10 -42.93 21.83 36.64
CA LYS A 10 -43.87 20.74 36.33
C LYS A 10 -44.09 20.58 34.82
N SER A 11 -43.49 19.50 34.30
CA SER A 11 -44.08 18.52 33.37
C SER A 11 -45.30 18.92 32.53
N SER A 12 -45.14 18.93 31.20
CA SER A 12 -45.76 17.93 30.31
C SER A 12 -45.64 18.37 28.86
N THR A 13 -44.66 17.82 28.14
CA THR A 13 -44.65 17.89 26.67
C THR A 13 -44.86 16.50 26.13
N SER A 14 -46.08 16.29 25.67
CA SER A 14 -46.55 15.13 24.92
C SER A 14 -45.62 14.84 23.75
N ALA A 15 -44.80 13.79 23.87
CA ALA A 15 -44.04 13.25 22.76
C ALA A 15 -44.95 12.32 21.95
N LYS A 16 -45.46 12.84 20.82
CA LYS A 16 -46.11 12.05 19.78
C LYS A 16 -45.16 10.94 19.32
N SER A 17 -45.53 9.70 19.63
CA SER A 17 -45.00 8.48 19.03
C SER A 17 -45.11 8.58 17.50
N TRP A 18 -43.97 8.64 16.83
CA TRP A 18 -43.85 8.33 15.41
C TRP A 18 -43.29 6.91 15.33
N HIS A 19 -44.17 5.93 15.24
CA HIS A 19 -43.81 4.61 14.75
C HIS A 19 -43.42 4.73 13.27
N LYS A 20 -42.15 5.04 13.01
CA LYS A 20 -41.52 4.66 11.75
C LYS A 20 -41.13 3.20 11.90
N ASN A 21 -41.91 2.32 11.27
CA ASN A 21 -41.47 0.99 10.88
C ASN A 21 -40.24 1.15 9.98
N SER A 22 -39.06 1.30 10.58
CA SER A 22 -37.80 0.96 9.91
C SER A 22 -37.71 -0.55 9.93
N LEU A 23 -38.27 -1.20 8.90
CA LEU A 23 -37.89 -2.55 8.53
C LEU A 23 -36.40 -2.49 8.16
N LEU A 24 -35.54 -2.63 9.16
CA LEU A 24 -34.17 -3.04 8.94
C LEU A 24 -34.26 -4.44 8.32
N PRO A 25 -33.61 -4.69 7.18
CA PRO A 25 -33.59 -6.03 6.60
C PRO A 25 -33.02 -6.97 7.66
N THR A 26 -33.78 -8.00 8.02
CA THR A 26 -33.33 -9.07 8.91
C THR A 26 -32.05 -9.68 8.35
N SER A 27 -31.10 -10.08 9.20
CA SER A 27 -29.78 -10.57 8.79
C SER A 27 -29.79 -11.68 7.72
N ALA A 28 -30.91 -12.41 7.59
CA ALA A 28 -31.14 -13.39 6.52
C ALA A 28 -31.23 -12.76 5.12
N GLU A 29 -31.84 -11.58 4.95
CA GLU A 29 -31.93 -10.89 3.66
C GLU A 29 -30.55 -10.33 3.22
N ILE A 30 -29.75 -9.85 4.16
CA ILE A 30 -28.37 -9.38 3.88
C ILE A 30 -27.49 -10.56 3.42
N LEU A 31 -27.66 -11.74 4.02
CA LEU A 31 -26.97 -12.96 3.62
C LEU A 31 -27.45 -13.52 2.26
N MET A 32 -28.71 -13.33 1.90
CA MET A 32 -29.26 -13.80 0.62
C MET A 32 -28.88 -12.89 -0.56
N LEU A 33 -28.70 -11.58 -0.35
CA LEU A 33 -28.24 -10.67 -1.42
C LEU A 33 -26.77 -10.90 -1.80
N THR A 34 -25.87 -11.07 -0.82
CA THR A 34 -24.44 -11.26 -1.11
C THR A 34 -24.17 -12.60 -1.79
N THR A 35 -24.84 -13.66 -1.37
CA THR A 35 -24.67 -15.01 -1.94
C THR A 35 -25.18 -15.11 -3.38
N SER A 36 -26.26 -14.42 -3.73
CA SER A 36 -26.76 -14.33 -5.11
C SER A 36 -25.76 -13.63 -6.04
N ASP A 37 -25.13 -12.55 -5.57
CA ASP A 37 -24.11 -11.83 -6.33
C ASP A 37 -22.83 -12.66 -6.51
N HIS A 38 -22.42 -13.40 -5.47
CA HIS A 38 -21.27 -14.31 -5.55
C HIS A 38 -21.52 -15.48 -6.51
N LEU A 39 -22.75 -15.99 -6.59
CA LEU A 39 -23.10 -17.07 -7.51
C LEU A 39 -23.02 -16.60 -8.96
N GLN A 40 -23.59 -15.44 -9.28
CA GLN A 40 -23.50 -14.87 -10.63
C GLN A 40 -22.04 -14.55 -11.01
N ALA A 41 -21.27 -14.00 -10.08
CA ALA A 41 -19.84 -13.76 -10.27
C ALA A 41 -19.09 -15.08 -10.51
N PHE A 42 -19.37 -16.14 -9.75
CA PHE A 42 -18.77 -17.46 -9.94
C PHE A 42 -19.09 -18.05 -11.32
N VAL A 43 -20.37 -18.10 -11.69
CA VAL A 43 -20.82 -18.64 -12.99
C VAL A 43 -20.18 -17.89 -14.15
N SER A 44 -20.21 -16.56 -14.12
CA SER A 44 -19.61 -15.73 -15.19
C SER A 44 -18.09 -15.91 -15.27
N THR A 45 -17.40 -15.99 -14.13
CA THR A 45 -15.96 -16.21 -14.12
C THR A 45 -15.61 -17.60 -14.65
N TYR A 46 -16.34 -18.63 -14.22
CA TYR A 46 -16.13 -20.02 -14.63
C TYR A 46 -16.37 -20.21 -16.13
N GLN A 47 -17.49 -19.73 -16.65
CA GLN A 47 -17.81 -19.78 -18.08
C GLN A 47 -16.79 -19.02 -18.93
N SER A 48 -16.20 -17.94 -18.39
CA SER A 48 -15.15 -17.20 -19.11
C SER A 48 -13.81 -17.95 -19.18
N LEU A 49 -13.54 -18.85 -18.22
CA LEU A 49 -12.30 -19.62 -18.13
C LEU A 49 -12.41 -20.97 -18.83
N PHE A 50 -13.54 -21.65 -18.70
CA PHE A 50 -13.78 -23.00 -19.19
C PHE A 50 -14.95 -23.00 -20.18
N LEU A 51 -14.64 -22.71 -21.44
CA LEU A 51 -15.63 -22.69 -22.52
C LEU A 51 -16.12 -24.11 -22.82
N GLY A 52 -17.42 -24.34 -22.63
CA GLY A 52 -18.08 -25.60 -23.00
C GLY A 52 -18.09 -26.69 -21.92
N GLU A 53 -17.56 -26.42 -20.74
CA GLU A 53 -17.73 -27.28 -19.56
C GLU A 53 -19.00 -26.91 -18.78
N GLU A 54 -19.65 -27.91 -18.19
CA GLU A 54 -20.80 -27.68 -17.30
C GLU A 54 -20.32 -27.00 -16.01
N VAL A 55 -21.01 -25.93 -15.61
CA VAL A 55 -20.66 -25.18 -14.41
C VAL A 55 -20.94 -26.05 -13.18
N PRO A 56 -19.94 -26.35 -12.33
CA PRO A 56 -20.14 -27.16 -11.14
C PRO A 56 -21.00 -26.43 -10.11
N ALA A 57 -21.53 -27.19 -9.15
CA ALA A 57 -22.21 -26.61 -7.99
C ALA A 57 -21.28 -25.64 -7.24
N MET A 58 -21.85 -24.61 -6.62
CA MET A 58 -21.06 -23.59 -5.93
C MET A 58 -20.19 -24.24 -4.84
N PRO A 59 -18.86 -24.08 -4.93
CA PRO A 59 -17.94 -24.67 -3.96
C PRO A 59 -18.06 -23.94 -2.62
N THR A 60 -17.99 -24.71 -1.52
CA THR A 60 -18.00 -24.17 -0.15
C THR A 60 -16.60 -24.09 0.45
N LYS A 61 -15.69 -24.90 -0.07
CA LYS A 61 -14.29 -24.98 0.34
C LYS A 61 -13.37 -24.96 -0.87
N PRO A 62 -12.12 -24.49 -0.71
CA PRO A 62 -11.18 -24.46 -1.83
C PRO A 62 -10.83 -25.87 -2.35
N GLU A 63 -10.97 -26.91 -1.53
CA GLU A 63 -10.75 -28.31 -1.92
C GLU A 63 -11.88 -28.91 -2.77
N ASP A 64 -13.05 -28.27 -2.82
CA ASP A 64 -14.17 -28.70 -3.68
C ASP A 64 -13.85 -28.46 -5.17
N LEU A 65 -12.83 -27.65 -5.46
CA LEU A 65 -12.35 -27.33 -6.81
C LEU A 65 -11.07 -28.10 -7.12
N SER A 66 -10.90 -28.46 -8.40
CA SER A 66 -9.61 -29.00 -8.86
C SER A 66 -8.53 -27.93 -8.75
N MET A 67 -7.27 -28.34 -8.53
CA MET A 67 -6.13 -27.43 -8.41
C MET A 67 -6.01 -26.45 -9.60
N THR A 68 -6.31 -26.93 -10.80
CA THR A 68 -6.25 -26.12 -12.03
C THR A 68 -7.34 -25.04 -12.03
N ILE A 69 -8.55 -25.40 -11.59
CA ILE A 69 -9.68 -24.46 -11.51
C ILE A 69 -9.44 -23.45 -10.39
N SER A 70 -8.95 -23.89 -9.22
CA SER A 70 -8.67 -22.98 -8.10
C SER A 70 -7.62 -21.94 -8.47
N LEU A 71 -6.54 -22.33 -9.15
CA LEU A 71 -5.53 -21.40 -9.64
C LEU A 71 -6.11 -20.41 -10.67
N ALA A 72 -6.83 -20.92 -11.68
CA ALA A 72 -7.41 -20.10 -12.73
C ALA A 72 -8.42 -19.07 -12.19
N MET A 73 -9.25 -19.47 -11.22
CA MET A 73 -10.20 -18.56 -10.58
C MET A 73 -9.50 -17.53 -9.69
N ARG A 74 -8.49 -17.94 -8.93
CA ARG A 74 -7.68 -17.06 -8.08
C ARG A 74 -6.99 -15.97 -8.90
N GLU A 75 -6.47 -16.31 -10.08
CA GLU A 75 -5.83 -15.35 -10.98
C GLU A 75 -6.83 -14.42 -11.67
N ARG A 76 -7.97 -14.96 -12.12
CA ARG A 76 -8.97 -14.20 -12.87
C ARG A 76 -9.74 -13.20 -12.02
N ASN A 77 -10.10 -13.59 -10.80
CA ASN A 77 -10.92 -12.77 -9.92
C ASN A 77 -10.53 -13.00 -8.44
N THR A 78 -9.44 -12.36 -8.02
CA THR A 78 -8.93 -12.43 -6.64
C THR A 78 -9.95 -11.96 -5.60
N GLY A 79 -10.80 -10.98 -5.94
CA GLY A 79 -11.84 -10.47 -5.06
C GLY A 79 -12.95 -11.47 -4.81
N LEU A 80 -13.44 -12.14 -5.87
CA LEU A 80 -14.40 -13.23 -5.72
C LEU A 80 -13.81 -14.39 -4.92
N TRP A 81 -12.57 -14.80 -5.23
CA TRP A 81 -11.87 -15.87 -4.51
C TRP A 81 -11.79 -15.56 -3.00
N GLN A 82 -11.38 -14.34 -2.65
CA GLN A 82 -11.33 -13.88 -1.27
C GLN A 82 -12.71 -13.83 -0.60
N ASN A 83 -13.76 -13.43 -1.31
CA ASN A 83 -15.11 -13.40 -0.73
C ASN A 83 -15.67 -14.81 -0.50
N MET A 84 -15.30 -15.77 -1.35
CA MET A 84 -15.75 -17.16 -1.23
C MET A 84 -14.95 -17.97 -0.21
N PHE A 85 -13.62 -17.79 -0.16
CA PHE A 85 -12.71 -18.65 0.60
C PHE A 85 -11.82 -17.90 1.60
N GLY A 86 -11.98 -16.59 1.73
CA GLY A 86 -11.21 -15.79 2.70
C GLY A 86 -11.40 -16.30 4.12
N GLY A 87 -10.29 -16.56 4.81
CA GLY A 87 -10.31 -17.09 6.18
C GLY A 87 -10.50 -18.60 6.30
N HIS A 88 -10.70 -19.34 5.19
CA HIS A 88 -10.68 -20.80 5.19
C HIS A 88 -9.26 -21.40 5.15
N GLY A 89 -8.24 -20.56 4.96
CA GLY A 89 -6.84 -20.98 4.92
C GLY A 89 -6.17 -21.01 6.30
N ALA A 90 -4.89 -20.70 6.33
CA ALA A 90 -4.14 -20.59 7.59
C ALA A 90 -4.75 -19.52 8.52
N PRO A 91 -4.77 -19.75 9.84
CA PRO A 91 -5.25 -18.75 10.78
C PRO A 91 -4.38 -17.50 10.70
N LEU A 92 -5.03 -16.35 10.56
CA LEU A 92 -4.34 -15.06 10.53
C LEU A 92 -3.79 -14.74 11.93
N PRO A 93 -2.55 -14.21 12.02
CA PRO A 93 -2.06 -13.61 13.24
C PRO A 93 -3.01 -12.50 13.74
N ALA A 94 -3.20 -12.41 15.05
CA ALA A 94 -4.17 -11.49 15.65
C ALA A 94 -3.89 -10.01 15.33
N ASP A 95 -2.61 -9.65 15.20
CA ASP A 95 -2.17 -8.32 14.83
C ASP A 95 -2.51 -7.98 13.38
N VAL A 96 -2.36 -8.95 12.46
CA VAL A 96 -2.78 -8.82 11.05
C VAL A 96 -4.30 -8.70 10.96
N GLN A 97 -5.04 -9.49 11.74
CA GLN A 97 -6.50 -9.43 11.76
C GLN A 97 -7.01 -8.08 12.28
N GLN A 98 -6.41 -7.54 13.35
CA GLN A 98 -6.74 -6.21 13.85
C GLN A 98 -6.44 -5.12 12.81
N ARG A 99 -5.30 -5.23 12.12
CA ARG A 99 -4.92 -4.32 11.04
C ARG A 99 -5.91 -4.36 9.88
N LEU A 100 -6.35 -5.54 9.48
CA LEU A 100 -7.38 -5.72 8.46
C LEU A 100 -8.72 -5.07 8.85
N LEU A 101 -9.16 -5.26 10.10
CA LEU A 101 -10.39 -4.64 10.62
C LEU A 101 -10.32 -3.10 10.64
N THR A 102 -9.12 -2.53 10.76
CA THR A 102 -8.89 -1.08 10.71
C THR A 102 -8.58 -0.55 9.31
N GLY A 103 -8.60 -1.42 8.29
CA GLY A 103 -8.32 -1.04 6.90
C GLY A 103 -6.85 -0.69 6.63
N LYS A 104 -5.92 -1.15 7.48
CA LYS A 104 -4.49 -0.86 7.35
C LYS A 104 -3.73 -2.12 6.94
N VAL A 105 -3.51 -2.32 5.65
CA VAL A 105 -2.72 -3.44 5.16
C VAL A 105 -1.24 -3.05 5.10
N ASN A 106 -0.38 -3.77 5.82
CA ASN A 106 1.06 -3.54 5.75
C ASN A 106 1.72 -4.42 4.68
N PRO A 107 2.83 -3.96 4.06
CA PRO A 107 3.62 -4.75 3.12
C PRO A 107 4.08 -6.13 3.65
N GLU A 108 4.40 -6.20 4.93
CA GLU A 108 4.95 -7.41 5.57
C GLU A 108 3.90 -8.52 5.75
N ASP A 109 2.61 -8.16 5.76
CA ASP A 109 1.51 -9.08 6.04
C ASP A 109 1.12 -9.92 4.82
N ALA A 110 1.70 -9.64 3.65
CA ALA A 110 1.33 -10.26 2.38
C ALA A 110 1.41 -11.80 2.41
N SER A 111 2.40 -12.38 3.09
CA SER A 111 2.56 -13.84 3.19
C SER A 111 1.43 -14.49 4.01
N ALA A 112 1.10 -13.90 5.16
CA ALA A 112 0.02 -14.36 6.03
C ALA A 112 -1.35 -14.21 5.33
N LEU A 113 -1.57 -13.10 4.60
CA LEU A 113 -2.79 -12.87 3.84
C LEU A 113 -2.97 -13.89 2.70
N ARG A 114 -1.91 -14.21 1.94
CA ARG A 114 -1.97 -15.27 0.91
C ARG A 114 -2.25 -16.65 1.49
N ALA A 115 -1.69 -16.95 2.66
CA ALA A 115 -1.92 -18.23 3.35
C ALA A 115 -3.37 -18.35 3.86
N ALA A 116 -4.04 -17.23 4.14
CA ALA A 116 -5.44 -17.15 4.54
C ALA A 116 -6.43 -16.97 3.36
N HIS A 117 -5.97 -17.14 2.11
CA HIS A 117 -6.75 -16.91 0.89
C HIS A 117 -7.29 -15.47 0.72
N MET A 118 -6.61 -14.49 1.32
CA MET A 118 -6.91 -13.06 1.19
C MET A 118 -6.04 -12.41 0.13
N ASP A 119 -6.18 -12.87 -1.11
CA ASP A 119 -5.27 -12.51 -2.21
C ASP A 119 -5.43 -11.07 -2.71
N ALA A 120 -6.63 -10.50 -2.62
CA ALA A 120 -6.84 -9.11 -3.00
C ALA A 120 -6.09 -8.18 -2.03
N TYR A 121 -6.19 -8.45 -0.72
CA TYR A 121 -5.43 -7.71 0.29
C TYR A 121 -3.92 -7.97 0.20
N ALA A 122 -3.49 -9.19 -0.12
CA ALA A 122 -2.08 -9.48 -0.35
C ALA A 122 -1.52 -8.69 -1.55
N ALA A 123 -2.27 -8.60 -2.65
CA ALA A 123 -1.88 -7.80 -3.81
C ALA A 123 -1.81 -6.30 -3.48
N GLU A 124 -2.68 -5.80 -2.60
CA GLU A 124 -2.60 -4.42 -2.10
C GLU A 124 -1.35 -4.18 -1.24
N ALA A 125 -0.99 -5.14 -0.39
CA ALA A 125 0.26 -5.11 0.38
C ALA A 125 1.50 -5.03 -0.54
N ASP A 126 1.53 -5.85 -1.60
CA ASP A 126 2.61 -5.87 -2.58
C ASP A 126 2.70 -4.53 -3.34
N LYS A 127 1.58 -3.98 -3.82
CA LYS A 127 1.54 -2.65 -4.46
C LYS A 127 2.06 -1.56 -3.53
N THR A 128 1.71 -1.63 -2.25
CA THR A 128 2.21 -0.69 -1.24
C THR A 128 3.72 -0.79 -1.12
N ARG A 129 4.26 -2.02 -1.06
CA ARG A 129 5.72 -2.26 -1.06
C ARG A 129 6.40 -1.66 -2.28
N GLU A 130 5.87 -1.92 -3.46
CA GLU A 130 6.39 -1.41 -4.73
C GLU A 130 6.38 0.12 -4.75
N SER A 131 5.31 0.75 -4.27
CA SER A 131 5.21 2.22 -4.21
C SER A 131 6.27 2.86 -3.30
N ILE A 132 6.61 2.19 -2.19
CA ILE A 132 7.66 2.64 -1.25
C ILE A 132 9.02 2.56 -1.92
N ILE A 133 9.29 1.44 -2.61
CA ILE A 133 10.54 1.22 -3.34
C ILE A 133 10.67 2.25 -4.47
N GLU A 134 9.63 2.48 -5.25
CA GLU A 134 9.70 3.41 -6.38
C GLU A 134 9.93 4.85 -5.91
N ARG A 135 9.24 5.28 -4.84
CA ARG A 135 9.49 6.58 -4.21
C ARG A 135 10.94 6.73 -3.75
N SER A 136 11.54 5.67 -3.19
CA SER A 136 12.95 5.69 -2.80
C SER A 136 13.89 5.85 -4.01
N ARG A 137 13.58 5.19 -5.13
CA ARG A 137 14.37 5.27 -6.37
C ARG A 137 14.28 6.66 -7.00
N GLU A 138 13.10 7.25 -7.01
CA GLU A 138 12.88 8.63 -7.44
C GLU A 138 13.67 9.62 -6.59
N ALA A 139 13.65 9.46 -5.26
CA ALA A 139 14.42 10.31 -4.35
C ALA A 139 15.93 10.20 -4.60
N THR A 140 16.45 8.99 -4.85
CA THR A 140 17.87 8.79 -5.19
C THR A 140 18.22 9.42 -6.53
N ARG A 141 17.42 9.19 -7.58
CA ARG A 141 17.62 9.83 -8.90
C ARG A 141 17.62 11.36 -8.81
N ALA A 142 16.72 11.93 -8.00
CA ALA A 142 16.66 13.37 -7.79
C ALA A 142 17.91 13.91 -7.08
N ARG A 143 18.42 13.19 -6.09
CA ARG A 143 19.67 13.55 -5.38
C ARG A 143 20.88 13.48 -6.31
N GLU A 144 21.01 12.41 -7.08
CA GLU A 144 22.09 12.24 -8.05
C GLU A 144 22.07 13.32 -9.12
N LYS A 145 20.88 13.65 -9.65
CA LYS A 145 20.72 14.73 -10.62
C LYS A 145 21.15 16.08 -10.04
N ALA A 146 20.74 16.39 -8.82
CA ALA A 146 21.12 17.64 -8.15
C ALA A 146 22.64 17.73 -7.89
N GLN A 147 23.28 16.60 -7.53
CA GLN A 147 24.73 16.52 -7.38
C GLN A 147 25.45 16.74 -8.71
N TYR A 148 25.00 16.07 -9.76
CA TYR A 148 25.56 16.20 -11.10
C TYR A 148 25.43 17.63 -11.63
N GLU A 149 24.29 18.28 -11.45
CA GLU A 149 24.08 19.68 -11.85
C GLU A 149 24.99 20.63 -11.06
N ALA A 150 25.16 20.40 -9.75
CA ALA A 150 26.06 21.18 -8.91
C ALA A 150 27.54 20.99 -9.30
N GLU A 151 27.96 19.76 -9.61
CA GLU A 151 29.31 19.46 -10.10
C GLU A 151 29.57 20.08 -11.46
N ARG A 152 28.59 19.99 -12.37
CA ARG A 152 28.67 20.62 -13.69
C ARG A 152 28.79 22.15 -13.57
N ALA A 153 28.00 22.78 -12.70
CA ALA A 153 28.10 24.22 -12.45
C ALA A 153 29.46 24.60 -11.86
N ARG A 154 29.98 23.84 -10.88
CA ARG A 154 31.34 24.05 -10.34
C ARG A 154 32.41 23.89 -11.40
N HIS A 155 32.31 22.87 -12.26
CA HIS A 155 33.26 22.63 -13.33
C HIS A 155 33.22 23.74 -14.39
N GLN A 156 32.04 24.26 -14.72
CA GLN A 156 31.89 25.42 -15.60
C GLN A 156 32.51 26.67 -14.98
N GLN A 157 32.22 26.98 -13.72
CA GLN A 157 32.84 28.09 -12.99
C GLN A 157 34.37 27.97 -12.95
N PHE A 158 34.89 26.78 -12.67
CA PHE A 158 36.33 26.52 -12.71
C PHE A 158 36.92 26.73 -14.11
N ASN A 159 36.21 26.33 -15.17
CA ASN A 159 36.64 26.51 -16.55
C ASN A 159 36.49 27.92 -17.09
N GLU A 160 35.69 28.77 -16.46
CA GLU A 160 35.52 30.18 -16.82
C GLU A 160 36.43 31.09 -15.99
N ALA A 161 36.82 30.67 -14.79
CA ALA A 161 37.72 31.41 -13.91
C ALA A 161 39.10 31.65 -14.55
N SER A 162 39.74 32.77 -14.20
CA SER A 162 41.08 33.10 -14.67
C SER A 162 42.13 32.13 -14.09
N LEU A 163 43.30 32.00 -14.74
CA LEU A 163 44.34 31.04 -14.32
C LEU A 163 44.77 31.26 -12.85
N LEU A 164 44.88 32.53 -12.41
CA LEU A 164 45.22 32.90 -11.03
C LEU A 164 44.13 32.49 -10.04
N GLU A 165 42.87 32.63 -10.43
CA GLU A 165 41.70 32.34 -9.62
C GLU A 165 41.48 30.81 -9.46
N ARG A 166 41.80 30.03 -10.50
CA ARG A 166 41.86 28.56 -10.41
C ARG A 166 42.96 28.08 -9.46
N LEU A 167 44.13 28.70 -9.51
CA LEU A 167 45.25 28.39 -8.61
C LEU A 167 44.93 28.74 -7.15
N ALA A 168 44.18 29.83 -6.92
CA ALA A 168 43.71 30.21 -5.58
C ALA A 168 42.59 29.27 -5.08
N ALA A 169 41.67 28.84 -5.95
CA ALA A 169 40.55 27.96 -5.60
C ALA A 169 40.95 26.49 -5.43
N SER A 170 42.08 26.06 -6.00
CA SER A 170 42.64 24.71 -5.84
C SER A 170 44.11 24.81 -5.45
N PRO A 171 44.42 25.09 -4.17
CA PRO A 171 45.81 25.06 -3.71
C PRO A 171 46.38 23.65 -3.93
N LEU A 172 47.58 23.55 -4.50
CA LEU A 172 48.27 22.28 -4.63
C LEU A 172 48.44 21.65 -3.24
N SER A 173 48.19 20.35 -3.13
CA SER A 173 48.45 19.63 -1.89
C SER A 173 49.96 19.56 -1.60
N ASP A 174 50.35 19.57 -0.33
CA ASP A 174 51.77 19.50 0.07
C ASP A 174 52.49 18.28 -0.51
N GLN A 175 51.76 17.17 -0.69
CA GLN A 175 52.28 15.96 -1.34
C GLN A 175 52.55 16.16 -2.83
N ALA A 176 51.66 16.87 -3.55
CA ALA A 176 51.88 17.20 -4.97
C ALA A 176 53.08 18.15 -5.13
N ILE A 177 53.25 19.10 -4.21
CA ILE A 177 54.40 20.02 -4.17
C ILE A 177 55.70 19.23 -3.92
N ALA A 178 55.72 18.30 -2.95
CA ALA A 178 56.89 17.49 -2.64
C ALA A 178 57.31 16.57 -3.80
N GLN A 179 56.34 15.97 -4.51
CA GLN A 179 56.61 15.14 -5.69
C GLN A 179 57.15 15.95 -6.88
N ALA A 180 56.57 17.12 -7.15
CA ALA A 180 57.06 18.02 -8.20
C ALA A 180 58.49 18.51 -7.90
N ARG A 181 58.78 18.86 -6.65
CA ARG A 181 60.14 19.21 -6.19
C ARG A 181 61.13 18.07 -6.40
N ALA A 182 60.75 16.84 -6.04
CA ALA A 182 61.60 15.65 -6.25
C ALA A 182 61.85 15.36 -7.74
N GLN A 183 60.83 15.48 -8.60
CA GLN A 183 60.97 15.28 -10.05
C GLN A 183 61.86 16.34 -10.72
N TRP A 184 61.86 17.58 -10.22
CA TRP A 184 62.69 18.67 -10.76
C TRP A 184 64.08 18.75 -10.09
N GLY A 185 64.40 17.80 -9.21
CA GLY A 185 65.69 17.77 -8.50
C GLY A 185 65.84 18.88 -7.45
N ILE A 186 64.75 19.56 -7.07
CA ILE A 186 64.73 20.55 -5.99
C ILE A 186 64.57 19.82 -4.66
N THR A 187 65.59 19.07 -4.26
CA THR A 187 65.73 18.61 -2.87
C THR A 187 66.24 19.80 -2.06
N GLY A 188 65.43 20.32 -1.14
CA GLY A 188 65.81 21.48 -0.33
C GLY A 188 66.99 21.17 0.59
N GLU A 189 68.06 21.94 0.42
CA GLU A 189 68.71 22.65 1.53
C GLU A 189 68.03 24.00 1.73
#